data_AF-A0AAV8WPP2-F1
#
_entry.id   AF-A0AAV8WPP2-F1
#
_cell.length_a   1.000
_cell.length_b   1.000
_cell.length_c   1.000
_cell.angle_alpha   90.00
_cell.angle_beta   90.00
_cell.angle_gamma   90.00
#
_symmetry.space_group_name_H-M   'P 1'
#
loop_
_entity.id
_entity.type
_entity.pdbx_description
1 polymer ?
#
loop_
_entity_poly.entity_id
_entity_poly.type
_entity_poly.pdbx_seq_one_letter_code
_entity_poly.pdbx_strand_id
1 'polypeptide(L)'
;MKWNTLLKKGLETDIRNQLVRRNPAPSNCAVQAPKLNPEAKMPAGDSAIKRDDRLFVIQNQIGACLAAIGKSLTILLSEEENERDKKLEALEALGDAGRLLCDVHHVQS
;
A
#
# COMPACT_ATOMS: atom_id res chain seq x y z
N MET A 1 -18.27 10.15 -6.05
CA MET A 1 -16.80 10.05 -6.19
C MET A 1 -16.46 8.70 -6.81
N LYS A 2 -15.45 8.58 -7.69
CA LYS A 2 -15.04 7.29 -8.31
C LYS A 2 -14.67 6.21 -7.27
N TRP A 3 -14.42 6.60 -6.03
CA TRP A 3 -14.00 5.73 -4.94
C TRP A 3 -15.17 5.00 -4.25
N ASN A 4 -16.42 5.43 -4.44
CA ASN A 4 -17.58 4.81 -3.79
C ASN A 4 -17.72 3.32 -4.10
N THR A 5 -17.37 2.90 -5.33
CA THR A 5 -17.41 1.49 -5.71
C THR A 5 -16.33 0.69 -5.00
N LEU A 6 -15.12 1.24 -4.88
CA LEU A 6 -13.99 0.58 -4.21
C LEU A 6 -14.23 0.46 -2.71
N LEU A 7 -14.78 1.50 -2.07
CA LEU A 7 -15.12 1.46 -0.64
C LEU A 7 -16.18 0.38 -0.33
N LYS A 8 -17.05 0.06 -1.28
CA LYS A 8 -18.10 -0.95 -1.12
C LYS A 8 -17.68 -2.37 -1.49
N LYS A 9 -16.82 -2.52 -2.50
CA LYS A 9 -16.48 -3.82 -3.09
C LYS A 9 -15.03 -4.27 -2.86
N GLY A 10 -14.17 -3.37 -2.40
CA GLY A 10 -12.73 -3.59 -2.35
C GLY A 10 -12.08 -3.71 -3.73
N LEU A 11 -10.85 -4.19 -3.73
CA LEU A 11 -10.08 -4.57 -4.90
C LEU A 11 -10.00 -6.09 -5.03
N GLU A 12 -9.92 -6.56 -6.27
CA GLU A 12 -9.52 -7.93 -6.54
C GLU A 12 -8.06 -8.15 -6.10
N THR A 13 -7.76 -9.37 -5.63
CA THR A 13 -6.45 -9.70 -5.07
C THR A 13 -5.31 -9.46 -6.07
N ASP A 14 -5.51 -9.78 -7.34
CA ASP A 14 -4.49 -9.59 -8.37
C ASP A 14 -4.23 -8.11 -8.66
N ILE A 15 -5.30 -7.30 -8.70
CA ILE A 15 -5.19 -5.85 -8.88
C ILE A 15 -4.45 -5.24 -7.68
N ARG A 16 -4.81 -5.62 -6.46
CA ARG A 16 -4.11 -5.17 -5.25
C ARG A 16 -2.62 -5.52 -5.33
N ASN A 17 -2.29 -6.77 -5.65
CA ASN A 17 -0.91 -7.23 -5.74
C ASN A 17 -0.11 -6.48 -6.82
N GLN A 18 -0.74 -6.17 -7.96
CA GLN A 18 -0.14 -5.37 -9.03
C GLN A 18 0.16 -3.95 -8.56
N LEU A 19 -0.78 -3.29 -7.87
CA LEU A 19 -0.61 -1.93 -7.35
C LEU A 19 0.49 -1.86 -6.27
N VAL A 20 0.55 -2.86 -5.38
CA VAL A 20 1.62 -2.98 -4.38
C VAL A 20 2.99 -3.13 -5.05
N ARG A 21 3.10 -3.95 -6.11
CA ARG A 21 4.36 -4.13 -6.85
C ARG A 21 4.80 -2.89 -7.61
N ARG A 22 3.87 -2.09 -8.14
CA ARG A 22 4.16 -0.83 -8.83
C ARG A 22 4.72 0.25 -7.91
N ASN A 23 4.44 0.15 -6.61
CA ASN A 23 4.83 1.14 -5.61
C ASN A 23 5.72 0.49 -4.53
N PRO A 24 6.95 0.07 -4.90
CA PRO A 24 7.86 -0.57 -3.95
C PRO A 24 8.29 0.40 -2.86
N ALA A 25 8.44 -0.11 -1.64
CA ALA A 25 9.03 0.63 -0.54
C ALA A 25 10.43 1.12 -0.92
N PRO A 26 10.76 2.41 -0.72
CA PRO A 26 12.11 2.90 -0.93
C PRO A 26 13.06 2.31 0.13
N SER A 27 14.32 2.06 -0.24
CA SER A 27 15.30 1.37 0.62
C SER A 27 15.61 2.09 1.93
N ASN A 28 15.37 3.40 2.00
CA ASN A 28 15.57 4.23 3.17
C ASN A 28 14.36 4.29 4.12
N CYS A 29 13.25 3.60 3.81
CA CYS A 29 12.05 3.62 4.63
C CYS A 29 11.55 2.20 4.93
N ALA A 30 11.58 1.81 6.20
CA ALA A 30 11.10 0.51 6.67
C ALA A 30 9.57 0.50 6.79
N VAL A 31 8.87 0.51 5.66
CA VAL A 31 7.39 0.43 5.61
C VAL A 31 6.85 -0.97 5.36
N GLN A 32 7.74 -1.97 5.31
CA GLN A 32 7.38 -3.37 5.15
C GLN A 32 6.87 -3.93 6.47
N ALA A 33 5.86 -4.79 6.38
CA ALA A 33 5.32 -5.45 7.57
C ALA A 33 6.39 -6.36 8.23
N PRO A 34 6.52 -6.35 9.56
CA PRO A 34 7.39 -7.29 10.26
C PRO A 34 6.90 -8.71 10.03
N LYS A 35 7.83 -9.64 9.79
CA LYS A 35 7.50 -11.07 9.71
C LYS A 35 7.33 -11.63 11.11
N LEU A 36 6.32 -12.49 11.31
CA LEU A 36 6.14 -13.20 12.56
C LEU A 36 7.38 -14.02 12.92
N ASN A 37 7.94 -13.78 14.10
CA ASN A 37 9.07 -14.56 14.62
C ASN A 37 8.61 -16.02 14.84
N PRO A 38 9.34 -17.03 14.34
CA PRO A 38 9.07 -18.44 14.63
C PRO A 38 8.87 -18.76 16.12
N GLU A 39 9.61 -18.11 17.01
CA GLU A 39 9.49 -18.29 18.47
C GLU A 39 8.15 -17.78 19.01
N ALA A 40 7.63 -16.68 18.44
CA ALA A 40 6.32 -16.13 18.79
C ALA A 40 5.18 -16.94 18.14
N LYS A 41 5.45 -17.57 16.98
CA LYS A 41 4.48 -18.40 16.26
C LYS A 41 4.19 -19.72 16.99
N MET A 42 5.20 -20.32 17.60
CA MET A 42 5.10 -21.66 18.23
C MET A 42 4.07 -21.75 19.37
N PRO A 43 3.98 -20.79 20.31
CA PRO A 43 2.94 -20.80 21.34
C PRO A 43 1.63 -20.12 20.89
N ALA A 44 1.60 -19.46 19.72
CA ALA A 44 0.43 -18.74 19.26
C ALA A 44 -0.66 -19.72 18.79
N GLY A 45 -1.90 -19.50 19.23
CA GLY A 45 -3.04 -20.23 18.69
C GLY A 45 -3.34 -19.83 17.24
N ASP A 46 -3.98 -20.73 16.49
CA ASP A 46 -4.33 -20.53 15.07
C ASP A 46 -5.07 -19.22 14.78
N SER A 47 -5.91 -18.77 15.71
CA SER A 47 -6.64 -17.50 15.59
C SER A 47 -5.72 -16.28 15.66
N ALA A 48 -4.66 -16.34 16.47
CA ALA A 48 -3.65 -15.29 16.57
C ALA A 48 -2.77 -15.28 15.30
N ILE A 49 -2.37 -16.46 14.80
CA ILE A 49 -1.60 -16.58 13.56
C ILE A 49 -2.38 -16.03 12.37
N LYS A 50 -3.65 -16.41 12.20
CA LYS A 50 -4.50 -15.89 11.10
C LYS A 50 -4.68 -14.38 11.18
N ARG A 51 -4.76 -13.81 12.38
CA ARG A 51 -4.86 -12.36 12.59
C ARG A 51 -3.57 -11.67 12.17
N ASP A 52 -2.42 -12.23 12.56
CA ASP A 52 -1.11 -11.70 12.19
C ASP A 52 -0.89 -11.74 10.68
N ASP A 53 -1.19 -12.86 10.01
CA ASP A 53 -1.13 -12.98 8.55
C ASP A 53 -2.00 -11.93 7.84
N ARG A 54 -3.21 -11.68 8.35
CA ARG A 54 -4.09 -10.62 7.83
C ARG A 54 -3.47 -9.24 8.00
N LEU A 55 -2.92 -8.93 9.18
CA LEU A 55 -2.27 -7.65 9.46
C LEU A 55 -1.01 -7.45 8.61
N PHE A 56 -0.23 -8.51 8.40
CA PHE A 56 0.95 -8.50 7.54
C PHE A 56 0.59 -8.04 6.12
N VAL A 57 -0.51 -8.56 5.54
CA VAL A 57 -0.98 -8.15 4.22
C VAL A 57 -1.40 -6.68 4.20
N ILE A 58 -2.18 -6.25 5.19
CA ILE A 58 -2.67 -4.86 5.30
C ILE A 58 -1.51 -3.87 5.47
N GLN A 59 -0.55 -4.19 6.34
CA GLN A 59 0.61 -3.33 6.60
C GLN A 59 1.49 -3.18 5.35
N ASN A 60 1.73 -4.25 4.59
CA ASN A 60 2.46 -4.14 3.32
C ASN A 60 1.71 -3.30 2.29
N GLN A 61 0.37 -3.41 2.24
CA GLN A 61 -0.45 -2.56 1.38
C GLN A 61 -0.38 -1.08 1.79
N ILE A 62 -0.45 -0.78 3.08
CA ILE A 62 -0.26 0.58 3.61
C ILE A 62 1.16 1.09 3.27
N GLY A 63 2.17 0.23 3.39
CA GLY A 63 3.54 0.58 3.03
C GLY A 63 3.69 0.98 1.56
N ALA A 64 3.02 0.27 0.65
CA ALA A 64 2.96 0.65 -0.76
C ALA A 64 2.25 2.00 -0.98
N CYS A 65 1.17 2.28 -0.24
CA CYS A 65 0.51 3.60 -0.27
C CYS A 65 1.48 4.72 0.16
N LEU A 66 2.21 4.51 1.26
CA LEU A 66 3.17 5.48 1.77
C LEU A 66 4.31 5.71 0.78
N ALA A 67 4.81 4.66 0.14
CA ALA A 67 5.82 4.75 -0.91
C ALA A 67 5.32 5.58 -2.11
N ALA A 68 4.09 5.33 -2.57
CA ALA A 68 3.47 6.05 -3.67
C ALA A 68 3.28 7.55 -3.34
N ILE A 69 2.80 7.86 -2.13
CA ILE A 69 2.65 9.24 -1.66
C ILE A 69 4.01 9.93 -1.55
N GLY A 70 5.00 9.27 -0.93
CA GLY A 70 6.35 9.81 -0.77
C GLY A 70 7.01 10.12 -2.12
N LYS A 71 6.93 9.19 -3.07
CA LYS A 71 7.39 9.39 -4.45
C LYS A 71 6.73 10.61 -5.09
N SER A 72 5.40 10.73 -4.95
CA SER A 72 4.64 11.85 -5.50
C SER A 72 5.07 13.18 -4.89
N LEU A 73 5.28 13.22 -3.57
CA LEU A 73 5.78 14.42 -2.88
C LEU A 73 7.18 14.80 -3.37
N THR A 74 8.10 13.84 -3.50
CA THR A 74 9.44 14.09 -4.04
C THR A 74 9.40 14.66 -5.45
N ILE A 75 8.55 14.12 -6.31
CA ILE A 75 8.36 14.62 -7.67
C ILE A 75 7.81 16.05 -7.66
N LEU A 76 6.78 16.32 -6.86
CA LEU A 76 6.13 17.64 -6.83
C LEU A 76 6.99 18.73 -6.21
N LEU A 77 7.96 18.36 -5.36
CA LEU A 77 8.93 19.28 -4.75
C LEU A 77 10.21 19.44 -5.58
N SER A 78 10.42 18.64 -6.63
CA SER A 78 11.59 18.74 -7.52
C SER A 78 11.40 19.88 -8.53
N GLU A 79 12.43 20.69 -8.74
CA GLU A 79 12.46 21.79 -9.72
C GLU A 79 13.01 21.36 -11.10
N GLU A 80 12.98 20.06 -11.41
CA GLU A 80 13.60 19.51 -12.62
C GLU A 80 12.82 19.79 -13.93
N GLU A 81 13.57 19.99 -15.03
CA GLU A 81 13.03 20.07 -16.40
C GLU A 81 12.33 18.75 -16.80
N ASN A 82 11.21 18.86 -17.55
CA ASN A 82 10.15 17.85 -17.76
C ASN A 82 9.09 17.71 -16.65
N GLU A 83 8.53 18.84 -16.21
CA GLU A 83 7.44 18.86 -15.23
C GLU A 83 6.21 18.02 -15.62
N ARG A 84 5.84 17.97 -16.90
CA ARG A 84 4.54 17.39 -17.31
C ARG A 84 4.46 15.88 -17.07
N ASP A 85 5.45 15.13 -17.56
CA ASP A 85 5.44 13.66 -17.48
C ASP A 85 5.63 13.20 -16.03
N LYS A 86 6.47 13.92 -15.27
CA LYS A 86 6.65 13.68 -13.83
C LYS A 86 5.38 13.98 -13.04
N LYS A 87 4.67 15.08 -13.34
CA LYS A 87 3.37 15.37 -12.73
C LYS A 87 2.35 14.29 -13.02
N LEU A 88 2.34 13.73 -14.23
CA LEU A 88 1.48 12.60 -14.57
C LEU A 88 1.85 11.36 -13.74
N GLU A 89 3.13 11.03 -13.63
CA GLU A 89 3.63 9.93 -12.79
C GLU A 89 3.23 10.10 -11.31
N ALA A 90 3.33 11.31 -10.77
CA ALA A 90 2.87 11.62 -9.42
C ALA A 90 1.34 11.44 -9.26
N LEU A 91 0.56 11.88 -10.24
CA LEU A 91 -0.90 11.69 -10.23
C LEU A 91 -1.29 10.21 -10.32
N GLU A 92 -0.57 9.40 -11.11
CA GLU A 92 -0.79 7.96 -11.18
C GLU A 92 -0.46 7.26 -9.85
N ALA A 93 0.67 7.62 -9.22
CA ALA A 93 1.05 7.08 -7.92
C ALA A 93 0.05 7.46 -6.82
N LEU A 94 -0.43 8.72 -6.80
CA LEU A 94 -1.52 9.14 -5.89
C LEU A 94 -2.82 8.39 -6.18
N GLY A 95 -3.14 8.13 -7.45
CA GLY A 95 -4.28 7.33 -7.86
C GLY A 95 -4.20 5.90 -7.33
N ASP A 96 -3.04 5.25 -7.46
CA ASP A 96 -2.78 3.92 -6.91
C ASP A 96 -2.92 3.92 -5.38
N ALA A 97 -2.32 4.90 -4.69
CA ALA A 97 -2.43 5.04 -3.23
C ALA A 97 -3.88 5.18 -2.78
N GLY A 98 -4.68 6.01 -3.47
CA GLY A 98 -6.10 6.19 -3.17
C GLY A 98 -6.89 4.88 -3.33
N ARG A 99 -6.62 4.10 -4.38
CA ARG A 99 -7.27 2.80 -4.60
C ARG A 99 -6.92 1.80 -3.50
N LEU A 100 -5.62 1.70 -3.15
CA LEU A 100 -5.14 0.83 -2.10
C LEU A 100 -5.71 1.22 -0.72
N LEU A 101 -5.80 2.52 -0.40
CA LEU A 101 -6.41 3.01 0.85
C LEU A 101 -7.91 2.75 0.91
N CYS A 102 -8.63 2.89 -0.20
CA CYS A 102 -10.06 2.52 -0.26
C CYS A 102 -10.27 1.04 0.03
N ASP A 103 -9.40 0.18 -0.48
CA ASP A 103 -9.44 -1.26 -0.22
C ASP A 103 -9.08 -1.59 1.24
N VAL A 104 -8.06 -0.94 1.82
CA VAL A 104 -7.77 -1.07 3.26
C VAL A 104 -9.00 -0.69 4.08
N HIS A 105 -9.63 0.45 3.77
CA HIS A 105 -10.85 0.89 4.45
C HIS A 105 -11.96 -0.16 4.32
N HIS A 106 -12.21 -0.70 3.12
CA HIS A 106 -13.20 -1.75 2.90
C HIS A 106 -12.93 -3.00 3.75
N VAL A 107 -11.67 -3.45 3.82
CA VAL A 107 -11.27 -4.65 4.57
C VAL A 107 -11.28 -4.42 6.09
N GLN A 108 -11.18 -3.18 6.57
CA GLN A 108 -11.14 -2.82 7.99
C GLN A 108 -12.48 -2.32 8.55
N SER A 109 -13.48 -2.05 7.70
CA SER A 109 -14.83 -1.66 8.13
C SER A 109 -15.67 -2.88 8.48
#